data_AF-A0A1I7V290-F1
#
_entry.id   AF-A0A1I7V290-F1
#
_cell.length_a   1.000
_cell.length_b   1.000
_cell.length_c   1.000
_cell.angle_alpha   90.00
_cell.angle_beta   90.00
_cell.angle_gamma   90.00
#
_symmetry.space_group_name_H-M   'P 1'
#
loop_
_entity.id
_entity.type
_entity.pdbx_description
1 polymer ?
#
loop_
_entity_poly.entity_id
_entity_poly.type
_entity_poly.pdbx_seq_one_letter_code
_entity_poly.pdbx_strand_id
1 'polypeptide(L)'
;MVARYVTSFMSYTLYQFGVPNIGLTELRKTLNFGPLHPWKDYDYTGPSEKALASAPSLEAYYDLKEPWHAAGYLDNDFVLEKNLVVAIAFFDKRFPSIRKIYRMRFEEILQSEQGKLDRKTIDRMIKEFLSVTDKMEKATERMRRNHVYSDGTCYRPNDEKIIF
;
A
#
# COMPACT_ATOMS: atom_id res chain seq x y z
N MET A 1 -10.75 -16.66 24.64
CA MET A 1 -10.46 -15.21 24.59
C MET A 1 -9.13 -14.94 23.87
N VAL A 2 -8.03 -15.59 24.26
CA VAL A 2 -6.69 -15.45 23.65
C VAL A 2 -6.67 -15.70 22.13
N ALA A 3 -7.27 -16.80 21.65
CA ALA A 3 -7.26 -17.13 20.22
C ALA A 3 -7.91 -16.05 19.33
N ARG A 4 -9.04 -15.48 19.75
CA ARG A 4 -9.71 -14.38 19.01
C ARG A 4 -8.85 -13.12 18.93
N TYR A 5 -8.15 -12.81 20.03
CA TYR A 5 -7.25 -11.65 20.08
C TYR A 5 -6.06 -11.85 19.14
N VAL A 6 -5.41 -13.03 19.18
CA VAL A 6 -4.29 -13.38 18.29
C VAL A 6 -4.74 -13.35 16.83
N THR A 7 -5.89 -13.93 16.48
CA THR A 7 -6.41 -13.88 15.10
C THR A 7 -6.69 -12.46 14.65
N SER A 8 -7.30 -11.61 15.49
CA SER A 8 -7.58 -10.22 15.14
C SER A 8 -6.30 -9.41 14.95
N PHE A 9 -5.29 -9.62 15.81
CA PHE A 9 -3.99 -8.98 15.70
C PHE A 9 -3.29 -9.39 14.40
N MET A 10 -3.10 -10.69 14.19
CA MET A 10 -2.44 -11.21 13.00
C MET A 10 -3.14 -10.81 11.70
N SER A 11 -4.49 -10.82 11.68
CA SER A 11 -5.25 -10.38 10.49
C SER A 11 -5.01 -8.90 10.19
N TYR A 12 -4.95 -8.06 11.23
CA TYR A 12 -4.66 -6.63 11.07
C TYR A 12 -3.22 -6.41 10.59
N THR A 13 -2.23 -7.10 11.17
CA THR A 13 -0.84 -7.01 10.74
C THR A 13 -0.67 -7.45 9.29
N LEU A 14 -1.24 -8.60 8.90
CA LEU A 14 -1.17 -9.06 7.51
C LEU A 14 -1.86 -8.09 6.54
N TYR A 15 -2.92 -7.40 6.98
CA TYR A 15 -3.55 -6.33 6.20
C TYR A 15 -2.61 -5.13 6.04
N GLN A 16 -2.02 -4.63 7.13
CA GLN A 16 -1.13 -3.47 7.13
C GLN A 16 0.04 -3.63 6.17
N PHE A 17 0.58 -4.84 5.99
CA PHE A 17 1.68 -5.09 5.06
C PHE A 17 1.22 -5.61 3.69
N GLY A 18 0.17 -6.42 3.64
CA GLY A 18 -0.31 -7.03 2.38
C GLY A 18 -0.95 -6.02 1.42
N VAL A 19 -1.77 -5.10 1.94
CA VAL A 19 -2.46 -4.10 1.10
C VAL A 19 -1.50 -3.12 0.43
N PRO A 20 -0.50 -2.57 1.13
CA PRO A 20 0.47 -1.69 0.48
C PRO A 20 1.37 -2.44 -0.51
N ASN A 21 1.68 -3.72 -0.30
CA ASN A 21 2.38 -4.53 -1.32
C ASN A 21 1.57 -4.67 -2.61
N ILE A 22 0.24 -4.85 -2.51
CA ILE A 22 -0.65 -4.81 -3.69
C ILE A 22 -0.54 -3.46 -4.38
N GLY A 23 -0.57 -2.36 -3.61
CA GLY A 23 -0.45 -1.00 -4.16
C GLY A 23 0.88 -0.74 -4.87
N LEU A 24 2.01 -1.15 -4.28
CA LEU A 24 3.33 -1.04 -4.92
C LEU A 24 3.42 -1.90 -6.18
N THR A 25 2.86 -3.12 -6.14
CA THR A 25 2.79 -4.00 -7.32
C THR A 25 2.05 -3.32 -8.46
N GLU A 26 0.90 -2.70 -8.20
CA GLU A 26 0.15 -1.98 -9.22
C GLU A 26 0.86 -0.71 -9.67
N LEU A 27 1.54 0.00 -8.77
CA LEU A 27 2.33 1.19 -9.12
C LEU A 27 3.45 0.85 -10.11
N ARG A 28 4.26 -0.18 -9.83
CA ARG A 28 5.32 -0.63 -10.74
C ARG A 28 4.75 -1.08 -12.08
N LYS A 29 3.63 -1.82 -12.09
CA LYS A 29 2.96 -2.24 -13.33
C LYS A 29 2.46 -1.07 -14.15
N THR A 30 1.81 -0.08 -13.53
CA THR A 30 1.32 1.11 -14.23
C THR A 30 2.45 1.95 -14.81
N LEU A 31 3.61 1.97 -14.14
CA LEU A 31 4.83 2.61 -14.61
C LEU A 31 5.61 1.79 -15.66
N ASN A 32 5.16 0.56 -15.95
CA ASN A 32 5.87 -0.41 -16.78
C ASN A 32 7.31 -0.69 -16.29
N PHE A 33 7.49 -0.72 -14.98
CA PHE A 33 8.74 -1.11 -14.31
C PHE A 33 8.76 -2.61 -14.01
N GLY A 34 9.93 -3.12 -13.66
CA GLY A 34 10.13 -4.49 -13.22
C GLY A 34 9.27 -4.86 -11.99
N PRO A 35 9.28 -6.13 -11.58
CA PRO A 35 8.56 -6.57 -10.37
C PRO A 35 9.11 -5.89 -9.11
N LEU A 36 8.37 -6.02 -8.00
CA LEU A 36 8.85 -5.57 -6.70
C LEU A 36 10.17 -6.25 -6.36
N HIS A 37 11.11 -5.46 -5.85
CA HIS A 37 12.35 -5.97 -5.30
C HIS A 37 12.09 -6.70 -3.98
N PRO A 38 12.97 -7.63 -3.57
CA PRO A 38 12.93 -8.17 -2.22
C PRO A 38 12.98 -7.06 -1.16
N TRP A 39 12.42 -7.34 0.01
CA TRP A 39 12.47 -6.38 1.11
C TRP A 39 13.90 -5.97 1.43
N LYS A 40 14.09 -4.67 1.66
CA LYS A 40 15.38 -4.07 2.01
C LYS A 40 15.35 -3.56 3.44
N ASP A 41 16.53 -3.34 3.99
CA ASP A 41 16.67 -2.60 5.24
C ASP A 41 16.07 -1.21 5.08
N TYR A 42 15.40 -0.74 6.13
CA TYR A 42 14.75 0.56 6.09
C TYR A 42 15.77 1.68 6.26
N ASP A 43 15.98 2.45 5.20
CA ASP A 43 16.79 3.66 5.24
C ASP A 43 15.96 4.86 5.72
N TYR A 44 16.14 5.21 7.00
CA TYR A 44 15.51 6.38 7.62
C TYR A 44 15.94 7.72 7.02
N THR A 45 17.10 7.78 6.33
CA THR A 45 17.67 9.02 5.80
C THR A 45 17.15 9.35 4.40
N GLY A 46 16.66 8.35 3.68
CA GLY A 46 16.15 8.49 2.32
C GLY A 46 17.26 8.80 1.29
N PRO A 47 16.92 8.82 0.00
CA PRO A 47 17.91 9.01 -1.05
C PRO A 47 18.45 10.45 -1.07
N SER A 48 19.77 10.60 -1.14
CA SER A 48 20.41 11.92 -1.31
C SER A 48 20.02 12.59 -2.63
N GLU A 49 20.00 13.93 -2.65
CA GLU A 49 19.73 14.71 -3.87
C GLU A 49 20.70 14.35 -5.01
N LYS A 50 21.97 14.10 -4.69
CA LYS A 50 22.99 13.68 -5.66
C LYS A 50 22.63 12.32 -6.28
N ALA A 51 22.18 11.36 -5.48
CA ALA A 51 21.75 10.05 -5.98
C ALA A 51 20.52 10.17 -6.89
N LEU A 52 19.53 10.96 -6.48
CA LEU A 52 18.33 11.23 -7.28
C LEU A 52 18.65 11.95 -8.61
N ALA A 53 19.53 12.94 -8.57
CA ALA A 53 19.98 13.66 -9.77
C ALA A 53 20.69 12.71 -10.74
N SER A 54 21.55 11.84 -10.22
CA SER A 54 22.40 10.91 -10.98
C SER A 54 21.70 9.61 -11.40
N ALA A 55 20.41 9.45 -11.09
CA ALA A 55 19.66 8.23 -11.45
C ALA A 55 19.64 8.03 -12.98
N PRO A 56 20.09 6.88 -13.50
CA PRO A 56 20.29 6.65 -14.94
C PRO A 56 18.98 6.41 -15.71
N SER A 57 17.88 6.13 -15.01
CA SER A 57 16.56 5.90 -15.59
C SER A 57 15.47 6.35 -14.63
N LEU A 58 14.23 6.42 -15.12
CA LEU A 58 13.05 6.68 -14.30
C LEU A 58 12.77 5.56 -13.30
N GLU A 59 13.03 4.30 -13.69
CA GLU A 59 12.92 3.16 -12.78
C GLU A 59 13.99 3.22 -11.69
N ALA A 60 15.25 3.53 -12.02
CA ALA A 60 16.29 3.71 -11.00
C ALA A 60 16.00 4.89 -10.07
N TYR A 61 15.40 5.97 -10.59
CA TYR A 61 14.91 7.09 -9.78
C TYR A 61 13.78 6.66 -8.84
N TYR A 62 12.85 5.85 -9.34
CA TYR A 62 11.77 5.30 -8.53
C TYR A 62 12.27 4.32 -7.47
N ASP A 63 13.19 3.42 -7.81
CA ASP A 63 13.76 2.44 -6.89
C ASP A 63 14.44 3.10 -5.68
N LEU A 64 15.02 4.29 -5.86
CA LEU A 64 15.57 5.11 -4.76
C LEU A 64 14.49 5.69 -3.84
N LYS A 65 13.27 5.91 -4.35
CA LYS A 65 12.16 6.57 -3.65
C LYS A 65 11.00 5.64 -3.32
N GLU A 66 11.09 4.37 -3.67
CA GLU A 66 10.02 3.40 -3.51
C GLU A 66 9.61 3.36 -2.02
N PRO A 67 8.34 3.59 -1.68
CA PRO A 67 7.92 3.85 -0.30
C PRO A 67 7.78 2.56 0.53
N TRP A 68 8.89 1.85 0.71
CA TRP A 68 8.96 0.57 1.43
C TRP A 68 8.51 0.67 2.89
N HIS A 69 8.63 1.83 3.54
CA HIS A 69 8.08 2.02 4.91
C HIS A 69 6.60 1.67 5.02
N ALA A 70 5.83 1.86 3.95
CA ALA A 70 4.41 1.53 3.94
C ALA A 70 4.16 0.04 3.65
N ALA A 71 5.09 -0.68 3.03
CA ALA A 71 4.89 -2.04 2.54
C ALA A 71 5.70 -3.12 3.28
N GLY A 72 6.71 -2.76 4.04
CA GLY A 72 7.51 -3.68 4.85
C GLY A 72 9.01 -3.46 4.70
N TYR A 73 9.74 -3.96 5.68
CA TYR A 73 11.20 -3.90 5.78
C TYR A 73 11.69 -5.15 6.52
N LEU A 74 12.97 -5.50 6.35
CA LEU A 74 13.53 -6.77 6.85
C LEU A 74 13.41 -6.95 8.39
N ASP A 75 13.54 -5.86 9.15
CA ASP A 75 13.50 -5.87 10.63
C ASP A 75 12.08 -5.86 11.23
N ASN A 76 11.11 -6.54 10.61
CA ASN A 76 9.76 -6.64 11.15
C ASN A 76 9.57 -7.88 12.03
N ASP A 77 9.38 -7.67 13.34
CA ASP A 77 9.19 -8.75 14.32
C ASP A 77 7.88 -9.55 14.15
N PHE A 78 6.94 -9.06 13.34
CA PHE A 78 5.58 -9.60 13.27
C PHE A 78 5.25 -10.27 11.93
N VAL A 79 5.92 -9.88 10.83
CA VAL A 79 5.64 -10.38 9.47
C VAL A 79 6.93 -10.58 8.70
N LEU A 80 7.08 -11.77 8.13
CA LEU A 80 8.14 -12.06 7.15
C LEU A 80 7.58 -11.89 5.74
N GLU A 81 8.43 -11.46 4.80
CA GLU A 81 8.06 -11.27 3.39
C GLU A 81 7.32 -12.49 2.80
N LYS A 82 7.80 -13.70 3.10
CA LYS A 82 7.16 -14.97 2.65
C LYS A 82 5.71 -15.13 3.10
N ASN A 83 5.33 -14.56 4.24
CA ASN A 83 3.97 -14.64 4.76
C ASN A 83 3.00 -13.75 3.95
N LEU A 84 3.52 -12.73 3.27
CA LEU A 84 2.69 -11.84 2.45
C LEU A 84 2.15 -12.49 1.19
N VAL A 85 2.84 -13.48 0.62
CA VAL A 85 2.35 -14.19 -0.57
C VAL A 85 0.95 -14.76 -0.31
N VAL A 86 0.76 -15.38 0.87
CA VAL A 86 -0.53 -15.96 1.27
C VAL A 86 -1.55 -14.86 1.58
N ALA A 87 -1.13 -13.79 2.26
CA ALA A 87 -2.02 -12.67 2.59
C ALA A 87 -2.53 -11.95 1.35
N ILE A 88 -1.64 -11.66 0.39
CA ILE A 88 -1.98 -11.03 -0.89
C ILE A 88 -2.95 -11.91 -1.67
N ALA A 89 -2.67 -13.21 -1.78
CA ALA A 89 -3.58 -14.15 -2.45
C ALA A 89 -4.98 -14.18 -1.79
N PHE A 90 -5.03 -14.11 -0.45
CA PHE A 90 -6.29 -13.99 0.28
C PHE A 90 -7.02 -12.67 -0.05
N PHE A 91 -6.32 -11.54 -0.04
CA PHE A 91 -6.91 -10.23 -0.35
C PHE A 91 -7.37 -10.12 -1.80
N ASP A 92 -6.61 -10.63 -2.77
CA ASP A 92 -7.03 -10.67 -4.18
C ASP A 92 -8.33 -11.47 -4.35
N LYS A 93 -8.47 -12.58 -3.62
CA LYS A 93 -9.68 -13.41 -3.66
C LYS A 93 -10.87 -12.75 -2.99
N ARG A 94 -10.67 -12.12 -1.82
CA ARG A 94 -11.78 -11.63 -0.97
C ARG A 94 -12.15 -10.18 -1.26
N PHE A 95 -11.19 -9.37 -1.66
CA PHE A 95 -11.30 -7.93 -1.86
C PHE A 95 -10.57 -7.49 -3.15
N PRO A 96 -10.97 -7.99 -4.34
CA PRO A 96 -10.35 -7.63 -5.61
C PRO A 96 -10.41 -6.11 -5.90
N SER A 97 -11.31 -5.40 -5.22
CA SER A 97 -11.41 -3.93 -5.28
C SER A 97 -10.14 -3.21 -4.82
N ILE A 98 -9.33 -3.79 -3.93
CA ILE A 98 -8.08 -3.16 -3.45
C ILE A 98 -7.15 -2.87 -4.63
N ARG A 99 -6.88 -3.91 -5.45
CA ARG A 99 -6.06 -3.79 -6.66
C ARG A 99 -6.65 -2.79 -7.64
N LYS A 100 -7.98 -2.87 -7.85
CA LYS A 100 -8.71 -1.97 -8.74
C LYS A 100 -8.56 -0.51 -8.31
N ILE A 101 -8.67 -0.20 -7.02
CA ILE A 101 -8.54 1.16 -6.49
C ILE A 101 -7.14 1.71 -6.81
N TYR A 102 -6.07 1.02 -6.42
CA TYR A 102 -4.71 1.50 -6.71
C TYR A 102 -4.49 1.74 -8.21
N ARG A 103 -4.80 0.74 -9.04
CA ARG A 103 -4.64 0.84 -10.49
C ARG A 103 -5.38 2.05 -11.07
N MET A 104 -6.67 2.22 -10.71
CA MET A 104 -7.46 3.35 -11.19
C MET A 104 -6.83 4.70 -10.82
N ARG A 105 -6.36 4.86 -9.58
CA ARG A 105 -5.76 6.13 -9.12
C ARG A 105 -4.47 6.45 -9.86
N PHE A 106 -3.66 5.45 -10.19
CA PHE A 106 -2.44 5.66 -10.97
C PHE A 106 -2.74 5.94 -12.45
N GLU A 107 -3.70 5.23 -13.04
CA GLU A 107 -4.16 5.47 -14.42
C GLU A 107 -4.76 6.87 -14.57
N GLU A 108 -5.55 7.36 -13.60
CA GLU A 108 -6.08 8.73 -13.55
C GLU A 108 -4.96 9.78 -13.58
N ILE A 109 -3.87 9.53 -12.84
CA ILE A 109 -2.69 10.41 -12.85
C ILE A 109 -2.05 10.41 -14.24
N LEU A 110 -1.77 9.23 -14.83
CA LEU A 110 -1.20 9.16 -16.18
C LEU A 110 -2.06 9.88 -17.21
N GLN A 111 -3.38 9.68 -17.18
CA GLN A 111 -4.31 10.33 -18.10
C GLN A 111 -4.24 11.86 -17.94
N SER A 112 -4.19 12.36 -16.70
CA SER A 112 -4.07 13.80 -16.44
C SER A 112 -2.74 14.40 -16.93
N GLU A 113 -1.68 13.59 -16.99
CA GLU A 113 -0.37 13.97 -17.53
C GLU A 113 -0.22 13.60 -19.01
N GLN A 114 -1.31 13.24 -19.71
CA GLN A 114 -1.33 12.83 -21.13
C GLN A 114 -0.39 11.65 -21.44
N GLY A 115 -0.22 10.74 -20.48
CA GLY A 115 0.71 9.61 -20.57
C GLY A 115 2.18 10.00 -20.45
N LYS A 116 2.50 11.27 -20.17
CA LYS A 116 3.88 11.73 -19.98
C LYS A 116 4.42 11.19 -18.66
N LEU A 117 5.37 10.26 -18.78
CA LEU A 117 6.09 9.73 -17.65
C LEU A 117 7.39 10.51 -17.44
N ASP A 118 7.43 11.29 -16.36
CA ASP A 118 8.63 11.97 -15.87
C ASP A 118 8.76 11.83 -14.34
N ARG A 119 9.84 12.38 -13.77
CA ARG A 119 10.10 12.31 -12.33
C ARG A 119 9.00 12.96 -11.49
N LYS A 120 8.32 14.00 -12.00
CA LYS A 120 7.23 14.69 -11.31
C LYS A 120 5.97 13.81 -11.30
N THR A 121 5.66 13.15 -12.41
CA THR A 121 4.58 12.16 -12.47
C THR A 121 4.81 11.03 -11.49
N ILE A 122 6.03 10.48 -11.41
CA ILE A 122 6.40 9.43 -10.44
C ILE A 122 6.20 9.91 -9.00
N ASP A 123 6.72 11.10 -8.66
CA ASP A 123 6.55 11.66 -7.32
C ASP A 123 5.08 11.85 -6.94
N ARG A 124 4.24 12.24 -7.91
CA ARG A 124 2.79 12.38 -7.71
C ARG A 124 2.13 11.03 -7.47
N MET A 125 2.51 9.97 -8.19
CA MET A 125 1.98 8.62 -7.95
C MET A 125 2.41 8.05 -6.61
N ILE A 126 3.67 8.27 -6.17
CA ILE A 126 4.12 7.87 -4.83
C ILE A 126 3.28 8.55 -3.75
N LYS A 127 3.00 9.84 -3.88
CA LYS A 127 2.11 10.57 -2.95
C LYS A 127 0.69 10.00 -2.95
N GLU A 128 0.16 9.67 -4.12
CA GLU A 128 -1.18 9.09 -4.22
C GLU A 128 -1.23 7.69 -3.61
N PHE A 129 -0.20 6.87 -3.81
CA PHE A 129 -0.05 5.57 -3.15
C PHE A 129 -0.11 5.70 -1.63
N LEU A 130 0.65 6.63 -1.04
CA LEU A 130 0.65 6.88 0.41
C LEU A 130 -0.72 7.36 0.89
N SER A 131 -1.36 8.27 0.14
CA SER A 131 -2.69 8.80 0.44
C SER A 131 -3.77 7.71 0.43
N VAL A 132 -3.77 6.85 -0.59
CA VAL A 132 -4.72 5.73 -0.70
C VAL A 132 -4.47 4.70 0.41
N THR A 133 -3.21 4.39 0.69
CA THR A 133 -2.82 3.47 1.76
C THR A 133 -3.32 3.95 3.12
N ASP A 134 -3.07 5.22 3.47
CA ASP A 134 -3.52 5.83 4.73
C ASP A 134 -5.05 5.80 4.87
N LYS A 135 -5.79 6.09 3.78
CA LYS A 135 -7.26 6.01 3.78
C LYS A 135 -7.76 4.58 4.02
N MET A 136 -7.14 3.60 3.36
CA MET A 136 -7.47 2.18 3.53
C MET A 136 -7.15 1.70 4.95
N GLU A 137 -6.03 2.13 5.53
CA GLU A 137 -5.66 1.80 6.91
C GLU A 137 -6.67 2.38 7.91
N LYS A 138 -6.99 3.68 7.78
CA LYS A 138 -8.00 4.35 8.62
C LYS A 138 -9.37 3.69 8.53
N ALA A 139 -9.80 3.28 7.35
CA ALA A 139 -11.06 2.58 7.16
C ALA A 139 -11.07 1.23 7.90
N THR A 140 -10.01 0.44 7.75
CA THR A 140 -9.87 -0.86 8.43
C THR A 140 -9.76 -0.72 9.95
N GLU A 141 -9.02 0.28 10.43
CA GLU A 141 -8.91 0.55 11.87
C GLU A 141 -10.26 0.95 12.47
N ARG A 142 -11.06 1.76 11.76
CA ARG A 142 -12.44 2.07 12.17
C ARG A 142 -13.31 0.80 12.24
N MET A 143 -13.24 -0.06 11.23
CA MET A 143 -13.97 -1.33 11.23
C MET A 143 -13.55 -2.23 12.39
N ARG A 144 -12.23 -2.33 12.66
CA ARG A 144 -11.67 -3.12 13.75
C ARG A 144 -12.15 -2.60 15.11
N ARG A 145 -12.09 -1.28 15.36
CA ARG A 145 -12.57 -0.68 16.61
C ARG A 145 -14.07 -0.91 16.81
N ASN A 146 -14.89 -0.69 15.78
CA ASN A 146 -16.34 -0.91 15.87
C ASN A 146 -16.70 -2.38 16.20
N HIS A 147 -15.88 -3.33 15.75
CA HIS A 147 -16.02 -4.75 16.08
C HIS A 147 -15.57 -5.10 17.52
N VAL A 148 -14.64 -4.33 18.11
CA VAL A 148 -14.14 -4.57 19.47
C VAL A 148 -15.07 -3.99 20.54
N TYR A 149 -15.88 -2.97 20.21
CA TYR A 149 -16.76 -2.29 21.18
C TYR A 149 -18.21 -2.81 21.29
N SER A 150 -18.66 -3.79 20.49
CA SER A 150 -20.09 -4.10 20.42
C SER A 150 -20.53 -5.26 21.33
N ASP A 151 -21.11 -4.86 22.46
CA ASP A 151 -22.38 -5.30 23.05
C ASP A 151 -23.53 -5.74 22.09
N GLY A 152 -23.23 -6.17 20.86
CA GLY A 152 -24.21 -6.58 19.86
C GLY A 152 -24.82 -5.44 19.03
N THR A 153 -24.43 -4.18 19.21
CA THR A 153 -24.96 -3.07 18.40
C THR A 153 -23.99 -2.66 17.27
N CYS A 154 -24.40 -2.89 16.02
CA CYS A 154 -23.67 -2.44 14.84
C CYS A 154 -23.88 -0.93 14.63
N TYR A 155 -23.00 -0.08 15.15
CA TYR A 155 -22.99 1.33 14.78
C TYR A 155 -22.34 1.49 13.40
N ARG A 156 -23.08 2.02 12.42
CA ARG A 156 -22.54 2.55 11.15
C ARG A 156 -22.33 4.05 11.31
N PRO A 157 -21.10 4.53 11.58
CA PRO A 157 -20.82 5.94 11.42
C PRO A 157 -20.61 6.20 9.92
N ASN A 158 -21.56 6.93 9.34
CA ASN A 158 -21.53 7.62 8.04
C ASN A 158 -22.22 6.88 6.88
N ASP A 159 -23.50 7.25 6.70
CA ASP A 159 -24.15 7.46 5.40
C ASP A 159 -23.41 8.53 4.58
N GLU A 160 -22.12 8.34 4.30
CA GLU A 160 -21.44 9.13 3.28
C GLU A 160 -21.67 8.44 1.93
N LYS A 161 -22.50 9.12 1.12
CA LYS A 161 -22.84 8.77 -0.26
C LYS A 161 -21.63 8.18 -0.98
N ILE A 162 -21.83 6.97 -1.51
CA ILE A 162 -21.00 6.42 -2.58
C ILE A 162 -21.16 7.39 -3.76
N ILE A 163 -20.16 8.25 -3.98
CA ILE A 163 -20.05 9.02 -5.21
C ILE A 163 -19.28 8.12 -6.18
N PHE A 164 -19.97 7.70 -7.24
CA PHE A 164 -19.41 6.98 -8.37
C PHE A 164 -18.49 7.88 -9.19
#